data_AF-A0A349FXC7-F1
#
_entry.id   AF-A0A349FXC7-F1
#
_cell.length_a   1.000
_cell.length_b   1.000
_cell.length_c   1.000
_cell.angle_alpha   90.00
_cell.angle_beta   90.00
_cell.angle_gamma   90.00
#
_symmetry.space_group_name_H-M   'P 1'
#
loop_
_entity.id
_entity.type
_entity.pdbx_description
1 polymer ?
#
loop_
_entity_poly.entity_id
_entity_poly.type
_entity_poly.pdbx_seq_one_letter_code
_entity_poly.pdbx_strand_id
1 'polypeptide(L)'
;MKGPLTDFPIIKTKVPNVTKKFNLTNPEERKDYFEAKAGPEIAKIKKYLEDNTFIAYLLGKKNSGKGTYTKLMAEIFGADKIGHISVGDLVRQIYKDIADPEKKADIVEYLEEHYRGYISVEEAIDALVGKNQKVLLPTEFILALLKREINKFDRKVIFIDGFPRDLDQVQYSLYFRDLADYRLDPDLFIAINIPESVLDERMRNRVICPKCQAPRNLTVFPTKEVGYDKETGKYFLKCDNPECNGERMVGKEGDDAGIESIRDRLTLDDKLIKQVMSLHGVPKILLRNSIPVSSINDVDDYEITPGYIYKYNEQTGKVDVTEESWVVKDDEGVDSYSFLPPPVVVGLIKQLVKALGL
;
A
#
# COMPACT_ATOMS: atom_id res chain seq x y z
N MET A 1 -2.14 7.58 28.38
CA MET A 1 -0.91 6.87 27.95
C MET A 1 -0.95 6.76 26.44
N LYS A 2 0.06 7.29 25.74
CA LYS A 2 0.26 7.03 24.30
C LYS A 2 0.46 5.53 24.12
N GLY A 3 -0.33 4.91 23.25
CA GLY A 3 -0.29 3.48 22.98
C GLY A 3 0.67 3.14 21.83
N PRO A 4 0.92 1.85 21.56
CA PRO A 4 1.83 1.42 20.49
C PRO A 4 1.46 1.88 19.06
N LEU A 5 0.25 2.43 18.84
CA LEU A 5 -0.17 3.03 17.57
C LEU A 5 0.10 4.54 17.46
N THR A 6 0.46 5.20 18.56
CA THR A 6 0.66 6.67 18.61
C THR A 6 2.14 7.08 18.58
N ASP A 7 3.06 6.11 18.56
CA ASP A 7 4.52 6.35 18.61
C ASP A 7 5.19 6.35 17.22
N PHE A 8 4.40 6.52 16.15
CA PHE A 8 4.94 6.65 14.80
C PHE A 8 5.72 7.96 14.68
N PRO A 9 7.03 7.92 14.31
CA PRO A 9 7.86 9.11 14.26
C PRO A 9 7.37 10.07 13.17
N ILE A 10 7.46 11.36 13.45
CA ILE A 10 7.25 12.39 12.43
C ILE A 10 8.43 12.31 11.45
N ILE A 11 8.13 12.08 10.18
CA ILE A 11 9.13 11.99 9.12
C ILE A 11 9.55 13.42 8.76
N LYS A 12 10.85 13.69 8.87
CA LYS A 12 11.46 14.93 8.36
C LYS A 12 12.02 14.68 6.95
N THR A 13 11.35 15.23 5.96
CA THR A 13 11.74 15.14 4.55
C THR A 13 12.46 16.38 4.08
N LYS A 14 12.31 17.53 4.73
CA LYS A 14 13.01 18.75 4.34
C LYS A 14 14.52 18.58 4.48
N VAL A 15 15.25 18.90 3.42
CA VAL A 15 16.72 18.84 3.37
C VAL A 15 17.26 20.25 3.17
N PRO A 16 18.24 20.70 3.97
CA PRO A 16 18.85 22.00 3.78
C PRO A 16 19.36 22.20 2.34
N ASN A 17 19.18 23.40 1.80
CA ASN A 17 19.62 23.82 0.45
C ASN A 17 18.85 23.19 -0.73
N VAL A 18 17.88 22.30 -0.51
CA VAL A 18 16.97 21.85 -1.56
C VAL A 18 15.82 22.85 -1.67
N THR A 19 15.88 23.74 -2.67
CA THR A 19 14.84 24.77 -2.92
C THR A 19 13.94 24.47 -4.12
N LYS A 20 14.32 23.49 -4.96
CA LYS A 20 13.52 23.03 -6.10
C LYS A 20 12.21 22.40 -5.60
N LYS A 21 11.09 22.80 -6.20
CA LYS A 21 9.82 22.09 -6.07
C LYS A 21 9.75 20.97 -7.11
N PHE A 22 9.21 19.83 -6.73
CA PHE A 22 9.13 18.65 -7.60
C PHE A 22 7.67 18.27 -7.84
N ASN A 23 7.33 17.95 -9.09
CA ASN A 23 6.05 17.34 -9.39
C ASN A 23 6.08 15.83 -9.06
N LEU A 24 5.55 15.46 -7.90
CA LEU A 24 5.54 14.08 -7.41
C LEU A 24 4.66 13.12 -8.23
N THR A 25 3.85 13.63 -9.16
CA THR A 25 3.09 12.79 -10.09
C THR A 25 3.91 12.38 -11.32
N ASN A 26 4.97 13.12 -11.65
CA ASN A 26 5.86 12.84 -12.77
C ASN A 26 6.99 11.86 -12.34
N PRO A 27 7.17 10.71 -13.01
CA PRO A 27 8.22 9.74 -12.66
C PRO A 27 9.66 10.28 -12.72
N GLU A 28 9.99 11.13 -13.70
CA GLU A 28 11.34 11.70 -13.84
C GLU A 28 11.64 12.67 -12.70
N GLU A 29 10.69 13.56 -12.39
CA GLU A 29 10.83 14.49 -11.26
C GLU A 29 10.82 13.76 -9.90
N ARG A 30 10.09 12.64 -9.77
CA ARG A 30 10.16 11.79 -8.58
C ARG A 30 11.56 11.21 -8.38
N LYS A 31 12.25 10.80 -9.45
CA LYS A 31 13.62 10.31 -9.36
C LYS A 31 14.55 11.40 -8.81
N ASP A 32 14.47 12.62 -9.36
CA ASP A 32 15.25 13.76 -8.85
C ASP A 32 14.90 14.08 -7.39
N TYR A 33 13.61 13.99 -7.03
CA TYR A 33 13.13 14.19 -5.67
C TYR A 33 13.77 13.18 -4.71
N PHE A 34 13.72 11.89 -5.02
CA PHE A 34 14.30 10.86 -4.14
C PHE A 34 15.81 11.04 -3.97
N GLU A 35 16.53 11.37 -5.04
CA GLU A 35 17.96 11.67 -4.97
C GLU A 35 18.24 12.89 -4.07
N ALA A 36 17.47 13.98 -4.25
CA ALA A 36 17.63 15.18 -3.45
C ALA A 36 17.28 14.98 -1.95
N LYS A 37 16.34 14.07 -1.64
CA LYS A 37 15.80 13.87 -0.28
C LYS A 37 16.47 12.75 0.51
N ALA A 38 16.99 11.74 -0.18
CA ALA A 38 17.52 10.52 0.42
C ALA A 38 18.65 9.86 -0.41
N GLY A 39 19.33 10.60 -1.29
CA GLY A 39 20.40 10.09 -2.15
C GLY A 39 21.48 9.28 -1.41
N PRO A 40 22.05 9.77 -0.29
CA PRO A 40 23.03 9.01 0.49
C PRO A 40 22.49 7.67 1.00
N GLU A 41 21.26 7.63 1.49
CA GLU A 41 20.60 6.41 1.96
C GLU A 41 20.29 5.45 0.80
N ILE A 42 19.83 5.98 -0.34
CA ILE A 42 19.58 5.20 -1.56
C ILE A 42 20.88 4.55 -2.04
N ALA A 43 22.00 5.27 -2.03
CA ALA A 43 23.31 4.74 -2.43
C ALA A 43 23.75 3.57 -1.53
N LYS A 44 23.57 3.70 -0.21
CA LYS A 44 23.86 2.61 0.75
C LYS A 44 23.02 1.37 0.47
N ILE A 45 21.72 1.54 0.26
CA ILE A 45 20.81 0.42 0.00
C ILE A 45 21.13 -0.22 -1.35
N LYS A 46 21.40 0.56 -2.41
CA LYS A 46 21.80 0.03 -3.71
C LYS A 46 23.02 -0.88 -3.60
N LYS A 47 24.06 -0.44 -2.88
CA LYS A 47 25.25 -1.25 -2.63
C LYS A 47 24.93 -2.52 -1.84
N TYR A 48 24.08 -2.45 -0.82
CA TYR A 48 23.64 -3.63 -0.09
C TYR A 48 22.93 -4.66 -0.99
N LEU A 49 22.07 -4.18 -1.90
CA LEU A 49 21.28 -4.99 -2.83
C LEU A 49 22.05 -5.57 -4.03
N GLU A 50 23.36 -5.30 -4.13
CA GLU A 50 24.23 -5.98 -5.08
C GLU A 50 24.35 -7.48 -4.72
N ASP A 51 24.60 -7.77 -3.44
CA ASP A 51 24.85 -9.13 -2.95
C ASP A 51 23.78 -9.67 -2.00
N ASN A 52 23.00 -8.78 -1.37
CA ASN A 52 22.07 -9.14 -0.29
C ASN A 52 20.62 -8.83 -0.65
N THR A 53 19.72 -9.44 0.12
CA THR A 53 18.27 -9.29 0.00
C THR A 53 17.62 -9.28 1.37
N PHE A 54 16.32 -8.99 1.44
CA PHE A 54 15.55 -9.03 2.68
C PHE A 54 14.08 -9.30 2.38
N ILE A 55 13.33 -9.72 3.39
CA ILE A 55 11.88 -9.88 3.35
C ILE A 55 11.24 -8.79 4.22
N ALA A 56 10.27 -8.07 3.66
CA ALA A 56 9.55 -7.01 4.34
C ALA A 56 8.05 -7.29 4.38
N TYR A 57 7.48 -7.44 5.58
CA TYR A 57 6.04 -7.59 5.78
C TYR A 57 5.37 -6.22 5.91
N LEU A 58 4.43 -5.93 5.01
CA LEU A 58 3.70 -4.66 4.99
C LEU A 58 2.43 -4.75 5.83
N LEU A 59 2.39 -3.99 6.92
CA LEU A 59 1.26 -3.83 7.82
C LEU A 59 0.68 -2.43 7.70
N GLY A 60 -0.64 -2.33 7.76
CA GLY A 60 -1.33 -1.06 7.67
C GLY A 60 -2.79 -1.29 7.30
N LYS A 61 -3.64 -0.37 7.74
CA LYS A 61 -5.07 -0.36 7.44
C LYS A 61 -5.34 -0.62 5.94
N LYS A 62 -6.42 -1.31 5.59
CA LYS A 62 -6.86 -1.42 4.18
C LYS A 62 -6.88 -0.03 3.52
N ASN A 63 -6.41 0.08 2.27
CA ASN A 63 -6.26 1.34 1.52
C ASN A 63 -5.14 2.31 2.01
N SER A 64 -4.24 1.88 2.89
CA SER A 64 -3.06 2.66 3.36
C SER A 64 -1.98 2.94 2.31
N GLY A 65 -2.07 2.35 1.11
CA GLY A 65 -1.11 2.58 0.04
C GLY A 65 0.08 1.61 -0.03
N LYS A 66 0.06 0.49 0.72
CA LYS A 66 1.10 -0.56 0.74
C LYS A 66 1.71 -0.86 -0.63
N GLY A 67 0.91 -1.34 -1.58
CA GLY A 67 1.39 -1.62 -2.94
C GLY A 67 1.90 -0.40 -3.74
N THR A 68 1.49 0.82 -3.37
CA THR A 68 2.03 2.06 -3.98
C THR A 68 3.46 2.30 -3.51
N TYR A 69 3.74 2.12 -2.22
CA TYR A 69 5.09 2.27 -1.68
C TYR A 69 6.05 1.24 -2.27
N THR A 70 5.62 -0.02 -2.41
CA THR A 70 6.44 -1.05 -3.07
C THR A 70 6.77 -0.72 -4.52
N LYS A 71 5.80 -0.17 -5.28
CA LYS A 71 6.05 0.29 -6.66
C LYS A 71 7.09 1.42 -6.71
N LEU A 72 7.04 2.35 -5.78
CA LEU A 72 8.05 3.42 -5.68
C LEU A 72 9.43 2.85 -5.28
N MET A 73 9.50 1.85 -4.40
CA MET A 73 10.75 1.15 -4.11
C MET A 73 11.31 0.48 -5.38
N ALA A 74 10.47 -0.17 -6.18
CA ALA A 74 10.88 -0.74 -7.47
C ALA A 74 11.33 0.32 -8.48
N GLU A 75 10.69 1.51 -8.50
CA GLU A 75 11.11 2.65 -9.32
C GLU A 75 12.52 3.16 -8.94
N ILE A 76 12.86 3.16 -7.65
CA ILE A 76 14.14 3.68 -7.13
C ILE A 76 15.28 2.66 -7.27
N PHE A 77 15.02 1.38 -6.97
CA PHE A 77 16.03 0.33 -6.86
C PHE A 77 16.06 -0.65 -8.03
N GLY A 78 15.05 -0.62 -8.91
CA GLY A 78 14.91 -1.51 -10.05
C GLY A 78 13.88 -2.63 -9.82
N ALA A 79 13.04 -2.90 -10.81
CA ALA A 79 12.05 -3.98 -10.80
C ALA A 79 12.70 -5.38 -10.86
N ASP A 80 13.96 -5.46 -11.27
CA ASP A 80 14.80 -6.66 -11.19
C ASP A 80 15.26 -6.93 -9.76
N LYS A 81 15.32 -5.92 -8.87
CA LYS A 81 15.72 -6.07 -7.46
C LYS A 81 14.56 -6.17 -6.49
N ILE A 82 13.41 -5.61 -6.83
CA ILE A 82 12.24 -5.55 -5.94
C ILE A 82 11.12 -6.47 -6.43
N GLY A 83 10.70 -7.39 -5.57
CA GLY A 83 9.51 -8.23 -5.71
C GLY A 83 8.37 -7.76 -4.79
N HIS A 84 7.14 -7.92 -5.25
CA HIS A 84 5.94 -7.63 -4.49
C HIS A 84 4.99 -8.81 -4.56
N ILE A 85 4.62 -9.37 -3.41
CA ILE A 85 3.66 -10.46 -3.33
C ILE A 85 2.47 -9.98 -2.53
N SER A 86 1.34 -9.76 -3.20
CA SER A 86 0.06 -9.58 -2.51
C SER A 86 -0.61 -10.93 -2.33
N VAL A 87 -0.86 -11.34 -1.08
CA VAL A 87 -1.57 -12.59 -0.79
C VAL A 87 -2.96 -12.61 -1.41
N GLY A 88 -3.59 -11.43 -1.55
CA GLY A 88 -4.91 -11.33 -2.18
C GLY A 88 -4.86 -11.58 -3.68
N ASP A 89 -3.82 -11.07 -4.36
CA ASP A 89 -3.61 -11.34 -5.78
C ASP A 89 -3.17 -12.78 -6.01
N LEU A 90 -2.29 -13.33 -5.17
CA LEU A 90 -1.87 -14.72 -5.21
C LEU A 90 -3.08 -15.65 -5.14
N VAL A 91 -3.94 -15.51 -4.13
CA VAL A 91 -5.16 -16.33 -3.98
C VAL A 91 -6.07 -16.21 -5.21
N ARG A 92 -6.27 -14.98 -5.74
CA ARG A 92 -7.07 -14.78 -6.96
C ARG A 92 -6.44 -15.43 -8.19
N GLN A 93 -5.11 -15.40 -8.30
CA GLN A 93 -4.38 -16.00 -9.40
C GLN A 93 -4.47 -17.52 -9.33
N ILE A 94 -4.25 -18.12 -8.16
CA ILE A 94 -4.42 -19.57 -7.94
C ILE A 94 -5.86 -19.99 -8.23
N TYR A 95 -6.88 -19.24 -7.79
CA TYR A 95 -8.27 -19.50 -8.12
C TYR A 95 -8.53 -19.56 -9.64
N LYS A 96 -7.84 -18.73 -10.44
CA LYS A 96 -7.93 -18.79 -11.91
C LYS A 96 -7.12 -19.96 -12.47
N ASP A 97 -5.93 -20.19 -11.95
CA ASP A 97 -5.01 -21.21 -12.46
C ASP A 97 -5.54 -22.63 -12.23
N ILE A 98 -6.27 -22.89 -11.13
CA ILE A 98 -6.90 -24.20 -10.89
C ILE A 98 -8.05 -24.53 -11.86
N ALA A 99 -8.53 -23.56 -12.65
CA ALA A 99 -9.48 -23.82 -13.72
C ALA A 99 -8.82 -24.47 -14.95
N ASP A 100 -7.50 -24.34 -15.07
CA ASP A 100 -6.67 -25.03 -16.05
C ASP A 100 -6.19 -26.38 -15.48
N PRO A 101 -6.50 -27.52 -16.12
CA PRO A 101 -6.14 -28.84 -15.59
C PRO A 101 -4.64 -29.07 -15.41
N GLU A 102 -3.79 -28.54 -16.29
CA GLU A 102 -2.34 -28.74 -16.23
C GLU A 102 -1.75 -27.95 -15.06
N LYS A 103 -2.14 -26.67 -14.94
CA LYS A 103 -1.72 -25.84 -13.81
C LYS A 103 -2.26 -26.35 -12.48
N LYS A 104 -3.49 -26.87 -12.47
CA LYS A 104 -4.08 -27.49 -11.28
C LYS A 104 -3.22 -28.67 -10.82
N ALA A 105 -2.80 -29.55 -11.74
CA ALA A 105 -1.96 -30.69 -11.41
C ALA A 105 -0.62 -30.25 -10.79
N ASP A 106 0.07 -29.28 -11.39
CA ASP A 106 1.33 -28.71 -10.85
C ASP A 106 1.14 -28.10 -9.44
N ILE A 107 0.04 -27.38 -9.21
CA ILE A 107 -0.27 -26.82 -7.90
C ILE A 107 -0.54 -27.92 -6.87
N VAL A 108 -1.30 -28.95 -7.25
CA VAL A 108 -1.62 -30.10 -6.37
C VAL A 108 -0.34 -30.85 -5.99
N GLU A 109 0.49 -31.21 -6.97
CA GLU A 109 1.77 -31.91 -6.75
C GLU A 109 2.67 -31.14 -5.77
N TYR A 110 2.82 -29.83 -5.99
CA TYR A 110 3.58 -28.98 -5.06
C TYR A 110 2.98 -28.99 -3.65
N LEU A 111 1.65 -28.90 -3.53
CA LEU A 111 0.97 -28.90 -2.23
C LEU A 111 1.12 -30.25 -1.52
N GLU A 112 1.01 -31.38 -2.21
CA GLU A 112 1.23 -32.70 -1.62
C GLU A 112 2.62 -32.81 -0.98
N GLU A 113 3.64 -32.22 -1.60
CA GLU A 113 5.00 -32.20 -1.08
C GLU A 113 5.21 -31.19 0.07
N HIS A 114 4.61 -30.00 0.00
CA HIS A 114 4.99 -28.85 0.84
C HIS A 114 3.94 -28.40 1.86
N TYR A 115 2.66 -28.65 1.62
CA TYR A 115 1.60 -28.26 2.54
C TYR A 115 1.54 -29.19 3.75
N ARG A 116 1.38 -28.60 4.93
CA ARG A 116 1.33 -29.29 6.23
C ARG A 116 0.21 -28.69 7.06
N GLY A 117 -1.02 -29.11 6.82
CA GLY A 117 -2.19 -28.62 7.54
C GLY A 117 -3.12 -29.72 8.03
N TYR A 118 -4.23 -29.31 8.64
CA TYR A 118 -5.18 -30.19 9.32
C TYR A 118 -6.29 -30.75 8.42
N ILE A 119 -6.42 -30.21 7.20
CA ILE A 119 -7.36 -30.66 6.17
C ILE A 119 -6.57 -31.17 4.96
N SER A 120 -7.16 -32.00 4.12
CA SER A 120 -6.51 -32.53 2.91
C SER A 120 -6.23 -31.42 1.87
N VAL A 121 -5.37 -31.72 0.89
CA VAL A 121 -5.08 -30.79 -0.22
C VAL A 121 -6.36 -30.52 -1.02
N GLU A 122 -7.17 -31.54 -1.25
CA GLU A 122 -8.48 -31.44 -1.92
C GLU A 122 -9.42 -30.53 -1.14
N GLU A 123 -9.54 -30.72 0.18
CA GLU A 123 -10.39 -29.88 1.03
C GLU A 123 -9.93 -28.41 1.03
N ALA A 124 -8.62 -28.16 1.01
CA ALA A 124 -8.07 -26.81 0.92
C ALA A 124 -8.34 -26.14 -0.43
N ILE A 125 -8.23 -26.90 -1.54
CA ILE A 125 -8.59 -26.43 -2.88
C ILE A 125 -10.09 -26.17 -2.98
N ASP A 126 -10.91 -27.05 -2.42
CA ASP A 126 -12.37 -26.87 -2.37
C ASP A 126 -12.75 -25.65 -1.54
N ALA A 127 -12.03 -25.35 -0.44
CA ALA A 127 -12.21 -24.13 0.33
C ALA A 127 -11.85 -22.87 -0.48
N LEU A 128 -10.85 -22.95 -1.37
CA LEU A 128 -10.48 -21.87 -2.30
C LEU A 128 -11.52 -21.65 -3.39
N VAL A 129 -12.08 -22.71 -3.96
CA VAL A 129 -13.11 -22.65 -5.02
C VAL A 129 -14.48 -22.32 -4.45
N GLY A 130 -14.73 -22.71 -3.20
CA GLY A 130 -15.99 -22.61 -2.50
C GLY A 130 -16.56 -21.20 -2.54
N LYS A 131 -17.81 -21.07 -2.99
CA LYS A 131 -18.52 -19.79 -3.17
C LYS A 131 -18.73 -18.99 -1.86
N ASN A 132 -18.40 -19.55 -0.70
CA ASN A 132 -18.52 -18.88 0.58
C ASN A 132 -17.23 -18.13 0.93
N GLN A 133 -17.16 -16.86 0.52
CA GLN A 133 -16.12 -15.89 0.86
C GLN A 133 -15.91 -15.64 2.37
N LYS A 134 -16.66 -16.33 3.24
CA LYS A 134 -16.56 -16.22 4.71
C LYS A 134 -15.55 -17.19 5.32
N VAL A 135 -15.19 -18.28 4.64
CA VAL A 135 -14.20 -19.22 5.17
C VAL A 135 -12.81 -18.65 4.86
N LEU A 136 -12.09 -18.25 5.90
CA LEU A 136 -10.67 -17.93 5.78
C LEU A 136 -9.93 -19.19 5.36
N LEU A 137 -9.14 -19.09 4.29
CA LEU A 137 -8.26 -20.18 3.89
C LEU A 137 -7.32 -20.53 5.06
N PRO A 138 -7.06 -21.83 5.32
CA PRO A 138 -6.13 -22.23 6.36
C PRO A 138 -4.79 -21.51 6.22
N THR A 139 -4.22 -21.07 7.34
CA THR A 139 -2.97 -20.31 7.34
C THR A 139 -1.84 -21.12 6.69
N GLU A 140 -1.75 -22.42 6.98
CA GLU A 140 -0.75 -23.33 6.41
C GLU A 140 -0.85 -23.44 4.89
N PHE A 141 -2.08 -23.38 4.35
CA PHE A 141 -2.32 -23.38 2.91
C PHE A 141 -1.81 -22.09 2.26
N ILE A 142 -2.12 -20.94 2.86
CA ILE A 142 -1.61 -19.63 2.40
C ILE A 142 -0.08 -19.60 2.44
N LEU A 143 0.53 -20.13 3.50
CA LEU A 143 1.98 -20.20 3.65
C LEU A 143 2.64 -21.08 2.58
N ALA A 144 2.06 -22.24 2.27
CA ALA A 144 2.57 -23.11 1.22
C ALA A 144 2.54 -22.43 -0.16
N LEU A 145 1.43 -21.76 -0.48
CA LEU A 145 1.30 -20.98 -1.72
C LEU A 145 2.26 -19.80 -1.75
N LEU A 146 2.45 -19.10 -0.63
CA LEU A 146 3.37 -17.98 -0.51
C LEU A 146 4.82 -18.45 -0.72
N LYS A 147 5.21 -19.59 -0.13
CA LYS A 147 6.52 -20.22 -0.35
C LYS A 147 6.73 -20.54 -1.83
N ARG A 148 5.73 -21.13 -2.49
CA ARG A 148 5.77 -21.41 -3.94
C ARG A 148 5.99 -20.13 -4.76
N GLU A 149 5.31 -19.05 -4.38
CA GLU A 149 5.41 -17.78 -5.09
C GLU A 149 6.77 -17.11 -4.88
N ILE A 150 7.30 -17.13 -3.66
CA ILE A 150 8.64 -16.60 -3.34
C ILE A 150 9.73 -17.30 -4.15
N ASN A 151 9.63 -18.62 -4.32
CA ASN A 151 10.61 -19.39 -5.10
C ASN A 151 10.67 -19.00 -6.58
N LYS A 152 9.67 -18.28 -7.11
CA LYS A 152 9.70 -17.73 -8.48
C LYS A 152 10.56 -16.48 -8.60
N PHE A 153 10.86 -15.82 -7.49
CA PHE A 153 11.72 -14.65 -7.47
C PHE A 153 13.17 -15.09 -7.34
N ASP A 154 13.96 -14.94 -8.41
CA ASP A 154 15.40 -15.08 -8.32
C ASP A 154 15.99 -13.78 -7.75
N ARG A 155 16.78 -13.84 -6.66
CA ARG A 155 17.65 -12.69 -6.36
C ARG A 155 17.00 -11.45 -5.74
N LYS A 156 15.70 -11.41 -5.43
CA LYS A 156 14.98 -10.13 -5.12
C LYS A 156 14.69 -9.89 -3.65
N VAL A 157 14.64 -8.62 -3.25
CA VAL A 157 13.94 -8.19 -2.03
C VAL A 157 12.46 -8.49 -2.19
N ILE A 158 11.81 -9.05 -1.17
CA ILE A 158 10.39 -9.40 -1.25
C ILE A 158 9.58 -8.55 -0.27
N PHE A 159 8.66 -7.75 -0.80
CA PHE A 159 7.62 -7.09 -0.01
C PHE A 159 6.35 -7.94 -0.02
N ILE A 160 5.89 -8.36 1.16
CA ILE A 160 4.70 -9.18 1.33
C ILE A 160 3.56 -8.28 1.81
N ASP A 161 2.51 -8.14 0.99
CA ASP A 161 1.29 -7.40 1.31
C ASP A 161 0.14 -8.36 1.66
N GLY A 162 -0.37 -8.20 2.88
CA GLY A 162 -1.51 -8.97 3.35
C GLY A 162 -1.11 -10.34 3.91
N PHE A 163 0.05 -10.43 4.53
CA PHE A 163 0.37 -11.43 5.53
C PHE A 163 1.32 -10.80 6.57
N PRO A 164 1.07 -10.99 7.88
CA PRO A 164 -0.11 -11.63 8.48
C PRO A 164 -1.41 -10.82 8.30
N ARG A 165 -2.55 -11.50 8.20
CA ARG A 165 -3.91 -10.91 8.13
C ARG A 165 -4.79 -11.21 9.34
N ASP A 166 -4.33 -12.10 10.20
CA ASP A 166 -4.99 -12.48 11.45
C ASP A 166 -3.91 -12.72 12.52
N LEU A 167 -4.28 -12.61 13.79
CA LEU A 167 -3.38 -12.58 14.95
C LEU A 167 -2.63 -13.90 15.13
N ASP A 168 -3.24 -15.01 14.72
CA ASP A 168 -2.63 -16.35 14.68
C ASP A 168 -1.49 -16.43 13.64
N GLN A 169 -1.62 -15.71 12.52
CA GLN A 169 -0.61 -15.66 11.45
C GLN A 169 0.68 -14.96 11.86
N VAL A 170 0.64 -14.12 12.90
CA VAL A 170 1.83 -13.38 13.38
C VAL A 170 2.94 -14.35 13.78
N GLN A 171 2.61 -15.46 14.45
CA GLN A 171 3.62 -16.45 14.85
C GLN A 171 4.30 -17.08 13.65
N TYR A 172 3.54 -17.38 12.59
CA TYR A 172 4.11 -17.92 11.37
C TYR A 172 5.02 -16.90 10.67
N SER A 173 4.66 -15.61 10.65
CA SER A 173 5.50 -14.57 10.05
C SER A 173 6.89 -14.44 10.71
N LEU A 174 7.01 -14.76 12.00
CA LEU A 174 8.29 -14.74 12.72
C LEU A 174 9.28 -15.82 12.26
N TYR A 175 8.75 -17.00 11.92
CA TYR A 175 9.55 -18.15 11.50
C TYR A 175 9.49 -18.37 9.99
N PHE A 176 8.75 -17.53 9.26
CA PHE A 176 8.51 -17.76 7.85
C PHE A 176 9.80 -17.66 7.03
N ARG A 177 10.78 -16.85 7.44
CA ARG A 177 12.10 -16.85 6.80
C ARG A 177 12.77 -18.23 6.87
N ASP A 178 12.62 -18.93 7.98
CA ASP A 178 13.20 -20.26 8.21
C ASP A 178 12.39 -21.33 7.46
N LEU A 179 11.06 -21.16 7.39
CA LEU A 179 10.13 -22.07 6.70
C LEU A 179 10.15 -21.94 5.17
N ALA A 180 10.44 -20.75 4.66
CA ALA A 180 10.53 -20.48 3.23
C ALA A 180 11.71 -21.20 2.57
N ASP A 181 12.64 -21.78 3.34
CA ASP A 181 13.88 -22.43 2.86
C ASP A 181 14.67 -21.51 1.92
N TYR A 182 14.61 -20.21 2.22
CA TYR A 182 14.97 -19.16 1.27
C TYR A 182 16.04 -18.25 1.88
N ARG A 183 17.28 -18.45 1.41
CA ARG A 183 18.42 -17.52 1.40
C ARG A 183 18.92 -16.90 2.72
N LEU A 184 18.41 -17.32 3.90
CA LEU A 184 18.78 -16.72 5.20
C LEU A 184 18.61 -15.19 5.22
N ASP A 185 17.66 -14.67 4.44
CA ASP A 185 17.42 -13.24 4.33
C ASP A 185 16.96 -12.66 5.68
N PRO A 186 17.44 -11.46 6.06
CA PRO A 186 16.85 -10.74 7.18
C PRO A 186 15.38 -10.39 6.89
N ASP A 187 14.58 -10.44 7.94
CA ASP A 187 13.17 -10.09 7.92
C ASP A 187 12.90 -8.81 8.70
N LEU A 188 11.91 -8.04 8.26
CA LEU A 188 11.48 -6.83 8.95
C LEU A 188 10.00 -6.56 8.74
N PHE A 189 9.40 -5.82 9.68
CA PHE A 189 8.03 -5.32 9.55
C PHE A 189 8.02 -3.85 9.17
N ILE A 190 7.15 -3.48 8.24
CA ILE A 190 6.87 -2.09 7.88
C ILE A 190 5.43 -1.81 8.25
N ALA A 191 5.21 -1.04 9.31
CA ALA A 191 3.89 -0.58 9.70
C ALA A 191 3.63 0.81 9.10
N ILE A 192 2.45 1.00 8.52
CA ILE A 192 1.98 2.27 7.97
C ILE A 192 0.76 2.73 8.76
N ASN A 193 0.93 3.82 9.50
CA ASN A 193 -0.15 4.56 10.12
C ASN A 193 -0.71 5.58 9.12
N ILE A 194 -2.03 5.54 8.94
CA ILE A 194 -2.79 6.52 8.17
C ILE A 194 -4.05 6.84 8.97
N PRO A 195 -4.39 8.14 9.14
CA PRO A 195 -5.61 8.50 9.86
C PRO A 195 -6.87 7.96 9.20
N GLU A 196 -7.86 7.62 10.02
CA GLU A 196 -9.14 7.13 9.54
C GLU A 196 -9.90 8.16 8.73
N SER A 197 -9.81 9.44 9.08
CA SER A 197 -10.40 10.55 8.31
C SER A 197 -9.89 10.59 6.87
N VAL A 198 -8.59 10.35 6.67
CA VAL A 198 -7.97 10.25 5.33
C VAL A 198 -8.51 9.03 4.59
N LEU A 199 -8.63 7.89 5.27
CA LEU A 199 -9.16 6.66 4.67
C LEU A 199 -10.63 6.81 4.26
N ASP A 200 -11.44 7.45 5.10
CA ASP A 200 -12.85 7.71 4.86
C ASP A 200 -13.04 8.60 3.64
N GLU A 201 -12.31 9.71 3.55
CA GLU A 201 -12.33 10.59 2.39
C GLU A 201 -11.90 9.86 1.10
N ARG A 202 -10.85 9.04 1.18
CA ARG A 202 -10.34 8.22 0.06
C ARG A 202 -11.31 7.12 -0.37
N MET A 203 -12.27 6.74 0.46
CA MET A 203 -13.32 5.77 0.13
C MET A 203 -14.55 6.49 -0.42
N ARG A 204 -15.14 7.40 0.36
CA ARG A 204 -16.41 8.07 0.00
C ARG A 204 -16.35 8.78 -1.35
N ASN A 205 -15.23 9.45 -1.62
CA ASN A 205 -15.06 10.23 -2.85
C ASN A 205 -14.30 9.48 -3.94
N ARG A 206 -14.14 8.15 -3.81
CA ARG A 206 -13.49 7.32 -4.82
C ARG A 206 -14.38 7.14 -6.04
N VAL A 207 -13.79 7.42 -7.19
CA VAL A 207 -14.38 7.07 -8.49
C VAL A 207 -13.43 6.17 -9.26
N ILE A 208 -14.00 5.29 -10.08
CA ILE A 208 -13.28 4.36 -10.93
C ILE A 208 -13.69 4.57 -12.39
N CYS A 209 -12.74 4.40 -13.30
CA CYS A 209 -13.06 4.36 -14.71
C CYS A 209 -13.76 3.02 -15.00
N PRO A 210 -14.96 2.99 -15.60
CA PRO A 210 -15.64 1.74 -15.90
C PRO A 210 -14.86 0.88 -16.92
N LYS A 211 -14.06 1.50 -17.78
CA LYS A 211 -13.27 0.83 -18.83
C LYS A 211 -11.95 0.27 -18.32
N CYS A 212 -11.05 1.13 -17.80
CA CYS A 212 -9.72 0.70 -17.37
C CYS A 212 -9.57 0.42 -15.86
N GLN A 213 -10.63 0.62 -15.08
CA GLN A 213 -10.63 0.41 -13.62
C GLN A 213 -9.62 1.28 -12.85
N ALA A 214 -9.05 2.32 -13.49
CA ALA A 214 -8.15 3.26 -12.83
C ALA A 214 -8.91 4.02 -11.72
N PRO A 215 -8.39 4.01 -10.47
CA PRO A 215 -8.99 4.75 -9.38
C PRO A 215 -8.56 6.22 -9.40
N ARG A 216 -9.50 7.11 -9.07
CA ARG A 216 -9.31 8.54 -8.80
C ARG A 216 -10.16 8.94 -7.59
N ASN A 217 -10.02 10.18 -7.14
CA ASN A 217 -10.81 10.72 -6.04
C ASN A 217 -11.24 12.14 -6.34
N LEU A 218 -12.51 12.47 -6.09
CA LEU A 218 -13.06 13.79 -6.37
C LEU A 218 -12.42 14.90 -5.51
N THR A 219 -11.94 14.60 -4.31
CA THR A 219 -11.44 15.64 -3.39
C THR A 219 -9.93 15.77 -3.42
N VAL A 220 -9.20 14.66 -3.52
CA VAL A 220 -7.75 14.64 -3.26
C VAL A 220 -6.90 14.10 -4.40
N PHE A 221 -7.52 13.54 -5.44
CA PHE A 221 -6.79 13.00 -6.59
C PHE A 221 -7.64 12.99 -7.87
N PRO A 222 -8.01 14.18 -8.38
CA PRO A 222 -8.87 14.27 -9.54
C PRO A 222 -8.12 14.09 -10.86
N THR A 223 -8.88 13.89 -11.92
CA THR A 223 -8.39 13.92 -13.30
C THR A 223 -8.27 15.36 -13.79
N LYS A 224 -7.53 15.55 -14.88
CA LYS A 224 -7.41 16.86 -15.55
C LYS A 224 -8.76 17.45 -15.98
N GLU A 225 -9.67 16.61 -16.42
CA GLU A 225 -11.01 17.03 -16.85
C GLU A 225 -12.07 16.69 -15.80
N VAL A 226 -12.82 17.71 -15.38
CA VAL A 226 -13.95 17.61 -14.46
C VAL A 226 -15.22 18.07 -15.17
N GLY A 227 -16.26 17.26 -15.11
CA GLY A 227 -17.59 17.56 -15.62
C GLY A 227 -18.58 17.89 -14.51
N TYR A 228 -19.69 18.50 -14.90
CA TYR A 228 -20.82 18.81 -14.03
C TYR A 228 -22.10 18.28 -14.65
N ASP A 229 -22.88 17.55 -13.86
CA ASP A 229 -24.15 16.98 -14.24
C ASP A 229 -25.28 17.91 -13.77
N LYS A 230 -25.94 18.58 -14.71
CA LYS A 230 -26.98 19.59 -14.41
C LYS A 230 -28.25 19.01 -13.81
N GLU A 231 -28.55 17.74 -14.09
CA GLU A 231 -29.77 17.09 -13.60
C GLU A 231 -29.61 16.69 -12.13
N THR A 232 -28.43 16.19 -11.78
CA THR A 232 -28.13 15.73 -10.42
C THR A 232 -27.44 16.78 -9.54
N GLY A 233 -26.90 17.83 -10.14
CA GLY A 233 -26.12 18.87 -9.46
C GLY A 233 -24.74 18.39 -8.98
N LYS A 234 -24.21 17.29 -9.53
CA LYS A 234 -22.98 16.65 -9.05
C LYS A 234 -21.82 16.79 -10.03
N TYR A 235 -20.61 16.92 -9.49
CA TYR A 235 -19.37 16.86 -10.28
C TYR A 235 -18.98 15.41 -10.56
N PHE A 236 -18.32 15.19 -11.69
CA PHE A 236 -17.76 13.89 -12.06
C PHE A 236 -16.41 14.06 -12.75
N LEU A 237 -15.59 13.01 -12.68
CA LEU A 237 -14.29 12.98 -13.34
C LEU A 237 -14.41 12.31 -14.71
N LYS A 238 -13.59 12.74 -15.67
CA LYS A 238 -13.38 12.03 -16.93
C LYS A 238 -12.01 11.37 -16.92
N CYS A 239 -11.97 10.09 -17.29
CA CYS A 239 -10.74 9.31 -17.27
C CYS A 239 -9.65 9.95 -18.13
N ASP A 240 -8.46 10.10 -17.55
CA ASP A 240 -7.27 10.68 -18.19
C ASP A 240 -6.27 9.62 -18.66
N ASN A 241 -6.64 8.33 -18.59
CA ASN A 241 -5.85 7.25 -19.17
C ASN A 241 -5.89 7.37 -20.71
N PRO A 242 -4.74 7.43 -21.41
CA PRO A 242 -4.69 7.51 -22.87
C PRO A 242 -5.44 6.38 -23.60
N GLU A 243 -5.60 5.21 -22.98
CA GLU A 243 -6.37 4.08 -23.54
C GLU A 243 -7.90 4.27 -23.41
N CYS A 244 -8.33 5.29 -22.68
CA CYS A 244 -9.72 5.66 -22.45
C CYS A 244 -10.06 6.95 -23.19
N ASN A 245 -11.25 7.00 -23.79
CA ASN A 245 -11.70 8.16 -24.56
C ASN A 245 -12.43 9.17 -23.66
N GLY A 246 -11.84 9.54 -22.51
CA GLY A 246 -12.46 10.47 -21.57
C GLY A 246 -13.72 9.94 -20.88
N GLU A 247 -13.79 8.62 -20.66
CA GLU A 247 -14.94 7.95 -20.04
C GLU A 247 -15.35 8.59 -18.72
N ARG A 248 -16.65 8.81 -18.52
CA ARG A 248 -17.20 9.30 -17.25
C ARG A 248 -16.91 8.28 -16.16
N MET A 249 -16.14 8.69 -15.15
CA MET A 249 -15.83 7.86 -14.00
C MET A 249 -17.05 7.77 -13.07
N VAL A 250 -17.20 6.63 -12.41
CA VAL A 250 -18.36 6.32 -11.56
C VAL A 250 -17.91 5.98 -10.14
N GLY A 251 -18.78 6.18 -9.16
CA GLY A 251 -18.52 5.78 -7.77
C GLY A 251 -18.20 4.28 -7.69
N LYS A 252 -17.29 3.91 -6.78
CA LYS A 252 -16.98 2.51 -6.55
C LYS A 252 -18.05 1.87 -5.65
N GLU A 253 -18.67 0.81 -6.13
CA GLU A 253 -19.67 0.06 -5.36
C GLU A 253 -19.11 -0.40 -4.01
N GLY A 254 -19.88 -0.19 -2.93
CA GLY A 254 -19.52 -0.57 -1.56
C GLY A 254 -18.67 0.45 -0.80
N ASP A 255 -18.24 1.54 -1.43
CA ASP A 255 -17.51 2.63 -0.76
C ASP A 255 -18.44 3.72 -0.18
N ASP A 256 -19.76 3.68 -0.45
CA ASP A 256 -20.74 4.71 -0.02
C ASP A 256 -20.80 4.90 1.50
N ALA A 257 -20.65 3.82 2.27
CA ALA A 257 -20.61 3.86 3.73
C ALA A 257 -19.25 4.35 4.28
N GLY A 258 -18.29 4.66 3.41
CA GLY A 258 -16.94 5.03 3.80
C GLY A 258 -16.24 3.90 4.55
N ILE A 259 -15.44 4.25 5.55
CA ILE A 259 -14.68 3.24 6.33
C ILE A 259 -15.57 2.32 7.16
N GLU A 260 -16.83 2.66 7.43
CA GLU A 260 -17.71 1.80 8.22
C GLU A 260 -17.99 0.46 7.55
N SER A 261 -17.97 0.38 6.21
CA SER A 261 -18.12 -0.90 5.50
C SER A 261 -16.95 -1.87 5.73
N ILE A 262 -15.84 -1.40 6.31
CA ILE A 262 -14.63 -2.17 6.59
C ILE A 262 -14.16 -2.04 8.05
N ARG A 263 -15.01 -1.56 8.95
CA ARG A 263 -14.67 -1.25 10.35
C ARG A 263 -13.99 -2.40 11.10
N ASP A 264 -14.54 -3.60 10.99
CA ASP A 264 -14.01 -4.80 11.64
C ASP A 264 -12.58 -5.11 11.16
N ARG A 265 -12.33 -4.90 9.86
CA ARG A 265 -11.02 -5.11 9.26
C ARG A 265 -10.02 -4.06 9.71
N LEU A 266 -10.42 -2.79 9.82
CA LEU A 266 -9.55 -1.74 10.36
C LEU A 266 -9.18 -2.02 11.81
N THR A 267 -10.14 -2.50 12.60
CA THR A 267 -9.93 -2.88 14.00
C THR A 267 -8.95 -4.05 14.12
N LEU A 268 -9.05 -5.05 13.23
CA LEU A 268 -8.10 -6.16 13.17
C LEU A 268 -6.70 -5.70 12.72
N ASP A 269 -6.62 -4.85 11.70
CA ASP A 269 -5.36 -4.25 11.24
C ASP A 269 -4.64 -3.51 12.40
N ASP A 270 -5.39 -2.77 13.23
CA ASP A 270 -4.85 -2.10 14.41
C ASP A 270 -4.35 -3.08 15.49
N LYS A 271 -5.08 -4.18 15.73
CA LYS A 271 -4.63 -5.23 16.67
C LYS A 271 -3.35 -5.90 16.15
N LEU A 272 -3.27 -6.18 14.86
CA LEU A 272 -2.08 -6.76 14.20
C LEU A 272 -0.86 -5.86 14.36
N ILE A 273 -1.01 -4.57 14.05
CA ILE A 273 0.09 -3.61 14.23
C ILE A 273 0.53 -3.59 15.69
N LYS A 274 -0.41 -3.50 16.65
CA LYS A 274 -0.08 -3.53 18.09
C LYS A 274 0.69 -4.79 18.50
N GLN A 275 0.27 -5.96 18.04
CA GLN A 275 0.93 -7.24 18.34
C GLN A 275 2.32 -7.30 17.73
N VAL A 276 2.49 -6.87 16.48
CA VAL A 276 3.81 -6.84 15.84
C VAL A 276 4.73 -5.84 16.53
N MET A 277 4.20 -4.71 16.99
CA MET A 277 4.96 -3.72 17.74
C MET A 277 5.51 -4.24 19.07
N SER A 278 4.84 -5.20 19.71
CA SER A 278 5.33 -5.83 20.94
C SER A 278 6.38 -6.92 20.72
N LEU A 279 6.70 -7.27 19.46
CA LEU A 279 7.74 -8.27 19.17
C LEU A 279 9.14 -7.70 19.45
N HIS A 280 10.05 -8.54 19.91
CA HIS A 280 11.47 -8.23 20.05
C HIS A 280 12.30 -9.04 19.04
N GLY A 281 13.53 -8.61 18.74
CA GLY A 281 14.45 -9.35 17.87
C GLY A 281 14.21 -9.19 16.36
N VAL A 282 13.08 -8.59 15.94
CA VAL A 282 12.79 -8.27 14.53
C VAL A 282 12.74 -6.75 14.33
N PRO A 283 13.50 -6.18 13.37
CA PRO A 283 13.45 -4.77 13.02
C PRO A 283 12.05 -4.32 12.58
N LYS A 284 11.72 -3.05 12.88
CA LYS A 284 10.44 -2.44 12.54
C LYS A 284 10.66 -1.06 11.95
N ILE A 285 9.97 -0.77 10.87
CA ILE A 285 9.92 0.54 10.22
C ILE A 285 8.51 1.09 10.43
N LEU A 286 8.42 2.30 10.98
CA LEU A 286 7.17 2.93 11.37
C LEU A 286 6.95 4.16 10.51
N LEU A 287 5.96 4.09 9.62
CA LEU A 287 5.68 5.13 8.64
C LEU A 287 4.37 5.83 8.97
N ARG A 288 4.38 7.16 8.99
CA ARG A 288 3.17 7.97 9.12
C ARG A 288 2.82 8.56 7.76
N ASN A 289 1.57 8.42 7.31
CA ASN A 289 1.05 9.09 6.12
C ASN A 289 0.50 10.49 6.43
N SER A 290 0.61 10.96 7.66
CA SER A 290 0.21 12.31 8.05
C SER A 290 1.29 13.03 8.84
N ILE A 291 1.20 14.35 8.85
CA ILE A 291 2.03 15.23 9.68
C ILE A 291 1.14 16.27 10.37
N PRO A 292 1.31 16.51 11.68
CA PRO A 292 0.60 17.59 12.36
C PRO A 292 0.88 18.94 11.69
N VAL A 293 -0.13 19.81 11.62
CA VAL A 293 0.00 21.17 11.05
C VAL A 293 1.12 21.96 11.76
N SER A 294 1.31 21.73 13.05
CA SER A 294 2.40 22.34 13.84
C SER A 294 3.82 21.94 13.39
N SER A 295 3.95 20.85 12.64
CA SER A 295 5.23 20.31 12.15
C SER A 295 5.44 20.56 10.66
N ILE A 296 4.64 21.43 10.03
CA ILE A 296 4.73 21.77 8.60
C ILE A 296 6.14 22.20 8.13
N ASN A 297 6.93 22.79 9.02
CA ASN A 297 8.29 23.25 8.71
C ASN A 297 9.30 22.11 8.47
N ASP A 298 8.97 20.88 8.88
CA ASP A 298 9.82 19.70 8.70
C ASP A 298 9.69 19.06 7.30
N VAL A 299 8.79 19.58 6.47
CA VAL A 299 8.46 19.08 5.12
C VAL A 299 8.32 20.22 4.12
N ASP A 300 8.17 19.87 2.85
CA ASP A 300 7.88 20.83 1.78
C ASP A 300 6.42 20.77 1.34
N ASP A 301 5.87 21.91 0.92
CA ASP A 301 4.45 22.07 0.63
C ASP A 301 3.95 21.13 -0.48
N TYR A 302 4.77 20.90 -1.51
CA TYR A 302 4.47 19.99 -2.62
C TYR A 302 4.46 18.49 -2.22
N GLU A 303 4.84 18.15 -0.98
CA GLU A 303 4.80 16.77 -0.46
C GLU A 303 3.44 16.44 0.19
N ILE A 304 2.63 17.47 0.46
CA ILE A 304 1.31 17.34 1.06
C ILE A 304 0.28 17.05 -0.02
N THR A 305 -0.71 16.24 0.34
CA THR A 305 -1.86 15.95 -0.51
C THR A 305 -2.71 17.20 -0.63
N PRO A 306 -2.90 17.75 -1.84
CA PRO A 306 -3.79 18.89 -2.03
C PRO A 306 -5.27 18.47 -1.95
N GLY A 307 -6.11 19.45 -1.62
CA GLY A 307 -7.57 19.36 -1.77
C GLY A 307 -8.02 20.10 -3.04
N TYR A 308 -9.13 19.68 -3.62
CA TYR A 308 -9.69 20.29 -4.83
C TYR A 308 -11.14 20.68 -4.63
N ILE A 309 -11.46 21.93 -4.96
CA ILE A 309 -12.81 22.48 -4.97
C ILE A 309 -13.23 22.74 -6.42
N TYR A 310 -14.50 22.43 -6.70
CA TYR A 310 -15.12 22.63 -8.01
C TYR A 310 -16.17 23.73 -7.98
N LYS A 311 -16.15 24.57 -9.01
CA LYS A 311 -17.20 25.56 -9.25
C LYS A 311 -17.66 25.49 -10.70
N TYR A 312 -18.93 25.15 -10.91
CA TYR A 312 -19.54 25.20 -12.24
C TYR A 312 -19.79 26.66 -12.66
N ASN A 313 -19.33 27.01 -13.85
CA ASN A 313 -19.52 28.33 -14.44
C ASN A 313 -20.64 28.25 -15.49
N GLU A 314 -21.80 28.84 -15.17
CA GLU A 314 -22.99 28.78 -16.02
C GLU A 314 -22.80 29.47 -17.37
N GLN A 315 -21.94 30.49 -17.45
CA GLN A 315 -21.72 31.29 -18.66
C GLN A 315 -20.86 30.54 -19.67
N THR A 316 -19.84 29.80 -19.20
CA THR A 316 -18.92 29.06 -20.06
C THR A 316 -19.26 27.59 -20.22
N GLY A 317 -20.12 27.05 -19.33
CA GLY A 317 -20.45 25.63 -19.26
C GLY A 317 -19.29 24.76 -18.74
N LYS A 318 -18.25 25.36 -18.16
CA LYS A 318 -17.05 24.67 -17.67
C LYS A 318 -17.03 24.58 -16.15
N VAL A 319 -16.22 23.66 -15.63
CA VAL A 319 -15.94 23.53 -14.20
C VAL A 319 -14.57 24.16 -13.93
N ASP A 320 -14.55 25.19 -13.09
CA ASP A 320 -13.34 25.76 -12.55
C ASP A 320 -12.86 24.90 -11.37
N VAL A 321 -11.59 24.49 -11.40
CA VAL A 321 -10.96 23.65 -10.37
C VAL A 321 -9.95 24.50 -9.61
N THR A 322 -10.09 24.57 -8.29
CA THR A 322 -9.16 25.31 -7.41
C THR A 322 -8.52 24.35 -6.43
N GLU A 323 -7.21 24.49 -6.23
CA GLU A 323 -6.45 23.73 -5.24
C GLU A 323 -6.48 24.44 -3.89
N GLU A 324 -6.62 23.68 -2.80
CA GLU A 324 -6.58 24.18 -1.44
C GLU A 324 -5.76 23.28 -0.51
N SER A 325 -5.44 23.80 0.68
CA SER A 325 -4.84 23.01 1.75
C SER A 325 -5.86 22.07 2.38
N TRP A 326 -5.67 20.77 2.19
CA TRP A 326 -6.54 19.76 2.77
C TRP A 326 -6.06 19.36 4.18
N VAL A 327 -6.71 19.89 5.20
CA VAL A 327 -6.45 19.59 6.61
C VAL A 327 -7.48 18.59 7.12
N VAL A 328 -7.01 17.56 7.82
CA VAL A 328 -7.85 16.53 8.43
C VAL A 328 -7.51 16.36 9.91
N LYS A 329 -8.46 15.86 10.70
CA LYS A 329 -8.20 15.40 12.07
C LYS A 329 -7.56 14.03 12.03
N ASP A 330 -6.41 13.85 12.68
CA ASP A 330 -5.86 12.51 12.86
C ASP A 330 -6.61 11.71 13.94
N ASP A 331 -6.21 10.45 14.15
CA ASP A 331 -6.85 9.55 15.11
C ASP A 331 -6.69 10.03 16.58
N GLU A 332 -5.83 11.03 16.84
CA GLU A 332 -5.67 11.70 18.14
C GLU A 332 -6.43 13.05 18.22
N GLY A 333 -7.15 13.44 17.16
CA GLY A 333 -7.88 14.70 17.07
C GLY A 333 -7.01 15.92 16.73
N VAL A 334 -5.76 15.70 16.29
CA VAL A 334 -4.82 16.76 15.92
C VAL A 334 -5.01 17.13 14.44
N ASP A 335 -5.07 18.43 14.16
CA ASP A 335 -5.10 18.91 12.78
C ASP A 335 -3.79 18.53 12.08
N SER A 336 -3.93 17.82 10.96
CA SER A 336 -2.83 17.20 10.24
C SER A 336 -3.04 17.30 8.73
N TYR A 337 -1.93 17.32 8.02
CA TYR A 337 -1.89 17.14 6.57
C TYR A 337 -1.66 15.67 6.22
N SER A 338 -2.29 15.17 5.16
CA SER A 338 -1.95 13.87 4.58
C SER A 338 -0.82 14.02 3.58
N PHE A 339 0.13 13.09 3.56
CA PHE A 339 1.22 13.05 2.60
C PHE A 339 0.83 12.37 1.30
N LEU A 340 1.37 12.90 0.20
CA LEU A 340 1.54 12.13 -1.03
C LEU A 340 2.43 10.90 -0.78
N PRO A 341 2.42 9.88 -1.65
CA PRO A 341 3.20 8.66 -1.39
C PRO A 341 4.73 8.84 -1.28
N PRO A 342 5.42 9.65 -2.11
CA PRO A 342 6.88 9.78 -2.08
C PRO A 342 7.53 10.19 -0.74
N PRO A 343 7.05 11.20 0.02
CA PRO A 343 7.62 11.53 1.33
C PRO A 343 7.53 10.39 2.36
N VAL A 344 6.50 9.54 2.28
CA VAL A 344 6.40 8.33 3.12
C VAL A 344 7.52 7.34 2.75
N VAL A 345 7.83 7.20 1.46
CA VAL A 345 8.93 6.36 0.96
C VAL A 345 10.30 6.92 1.33
N VAL A 346 10.47 8.25 1.40
CA VAL A 346 11.68 8.87 1.97
C VAL A 346 11.86 8.42 3.43
N GLY A 347 10.79 8.42 4.23
CA GLY A 347 10.83 7.90 5.60
C GLY A 347 11.16 6.41 5.66
N LEU A 348 10.65 5.61 4.73
CA LEU A 348 10.98 4.18 4.58
C LEU A 348 12.46 3.97 4.30
N ILE A 349 13.02 4.66 3.31
CA ILE A 349 14.43 4.56 2.92
C ILE A 349 15.36 4.90 4.09
N LYS A 350 15.09 6.01 4.79
CA LYS A 350 15.90 6.44 5.94
C LYS A 350 15.87 5.43 7.08
N GLN A 351 14.70 4.87 7.39
CA GLN A 351 14.57 3.85 8.43
C GLN A 351 15.13 2.49 8.00
N LEU A 352 15.09 2.16 6.71
CA LEU A 352 15.59 0.90 6.17
C LEU A 352 17.12 0.80 6.32
N VAL A 353 17.86 1.89 6.09
CA VAL A 353 19.31 1.96 6.37
C VAL A 353 19.60 1.55 7.82
N LYS A 354 18.85 2.09 8.78
CA LYS A 354 19.00 1.75 10.20
C LYS A 354 18.59 0.29 10.49
N ALA A 355 17.50 -0.19 9.90
CA ALA A 355 17.00 -1.55 10.10
C ALA A 355 17.97 -2.62 9.58
N LEU A 356 18.70 -2.31 8.50
CA LEU A 356 19.70 -3.19 7.88
C LEU A 356 21.13 -2.97 8.40
N GLY A 357 21.36 -1.97 9.27
CA GLY A 357 22.68 -1.69 9.86
C GLY A 357 23.70 -1.09 8.88
N LEU A 358 23.27 -0.24 7.94
CA LEU A 358 24.09 0.32 6.84
C LEU A 358 24.68 1.72 7.09
#